data_AF-A0A535AXM6-F1
#
_entry.id   AF-A0A535AXM6-F1
#
_cell.length_a   1.000
_cell.length_b   1.000
_cell.length_c   1.000
_cell.angle_alpha   90.00
_cell.angle_beta   90.00
_cell.angle_gamma   90.00
#
_symmetry.space_group_name_H-M   'P 1'
#
loop_
_entity.id
_entity.type
_entity.pdbx_description
1 polymer ?
#
loop_
_entity_poly.entity_id
_entity_poly.type
_entity_poly.pdbx_seq_one_letter_code
_entity_poly.pdbx_strand_id
1 'polypeptide(L)'
;MTRVETAFQPTEMRSSRPSPRRLALLGATGSIGRQVCDLVERHPDRFTLHVLVAGSDAAALEAVARRHPEAHALLAHAAGADPIRAGRAIDEAVSDPEVDLVVVAAAGSDALAPTLA
;
A
#
# COMPACT_ATOMS: atom_id res chain seq x y z
N MET A 1 9.46 7.94 -11.02
CA MET A 1 8.90 9.14 -10.37
C MET A 1 7.60 8.67 -9.75
N THR A 2 7.62 8.24 -8.49
CA THR A 2 6.46 7.59 -7.85
C THR A 2 5.45 8.67 -7.48
N ARG A 3 4.26 8.59 -8.05
CA ARG A 3 3.19 9.58 -7.89
C ARG A 3 2.25 9.08 -6.80
N VAL A 4 1.95 9.94 -5.81
CA VAL A 4 0.86 9.66 -4.86
C VAL A 4 -0.45 9.86 -5.61
N GLU A 5 -1.26 8.82 -5.68
CA GLU A 5 -2.44 8.76 -6.54
C GLU A 5 -3.70 8.47 -5.72
N THR A 6 -4.86 8.67 -6.36
CA THR A 6 -6.19 8.42 -5.78
C THR A 6 -6.97 7.41 -6.63
N ALA A 7 -6.28 6.77 -7.59
CA ALA A 7 -6.80 5.75 -8.48
C ALA A 7 -5.73 4.66 -8.61
N PHE A 8 -6.17 3.42 -8.80
CA PHE A 8 -5.29 2.27 -8.99
C PHE A 8 -5.64 1.57 -10.31
N GLN A 9 -4.65 0.94 -10.96
CA GLN A 9 -4.85 0.16 -12.17
C GLN A 9 -4.27 -1.25 -11.94
N PRO A 10 -5.10 -2.30 -11.95
CA PRO A 10 -4.64 -3.66 -11.65
C PRO A 10 -3.65 -4.21 -12.67
N THR A 11 -2.70 -5.01 -12.18
CA THR A 11 -1.68 -5.68 -13.01
C THR A 11 -2.17 -7.05 -13.50
N GLU A 12 -1.67 -7.51 -14.66
CA GLU A 12 -1.98 -8.84 -15.18
C GLU A 12 -1.35 -9.99 -14.35
N MET A 13 -2.00 -11.16 -14.34
CA MET A 13 -1.68 -12.29 -13.45
C MET A 13 -0.31 -12.94 -13.75
N ARG A 14 0.50 -13.19 -12.71
CA ARG A 14 1.88 -13.70 -12.83
C ARG A 14 2.02 -15.23 -12.90
N SER A 15 3.07 -15.70 -13.59
CA SER A 15 3.53 -17.10 -13.57
C SER A 15 4.37 -17.44 -12.33
N SER A 16 4.21 -18.63 -11.76
CA SER A 16 4.83 -19.12 -10.53
C SER A 16 6.37 -19.28 -10.61
N ARG A 17 7.12 -18.33 -10.05
CA ARG A 17 8.52 -18.49 -9.63
C ARG A 17 8.71 -17.92 -8.23
N PRO A 18 9.67 -18.43 -7.43
CA PRO A 18 9.93 -17.87 -6.10
C PRO A 18 10.50 -16.45 -6.23
N SER A 19 9.64 -15.45 -6.04
CA SER A 19 9.99 -14.03 -5.93
C SER A 19 9.76 -13.55 -4.49
N PRO A 20 10.42 -12.46 -4.04
CA PRO A 20 10.09 -11.83 -2.76
C PRO A 20 8.59 -11.58 -2.66
N ARG A 21 8.01 -11.83 -1.48
CA ARG A 21 6.58 -11.63 -1.26
C ARG A 21 6.25 -10.14 -1.33
N ARG A 22 5.30 -9.80 -2.19
CA ARG A 22 4.81 -8.44 -2.41
C ARG A 22 3.75 -8.09 -1.38
N LEU A 23 4.02 -7.03 -0.63
CA LEU A 23 3.17 -6.57 0.46
C LEU A 23 2.29 -5.40 0.00
N ALA A 24 1.01 -5.45 0.34
CA ALA A 24 0.18 -4.26 0.46
C ALA A 24 0.17 -3.80 1.92
N LEU A 25 0.65 -2.58 2.19
CA LEU A 25 0.79 -2.04 3.53
C LEU A 25 -0.23 -0.92 3.77
N LEU A 26 -1.24 -1.22 4.57
CA LEU A 26 -2.24 -0.26 5.02
C LEU A 26 -1.74 0.46 6.28
N GLY A 27 -1.62 1.78 6.25
CA GLY A 27 -1.10 2.56 7.39
C GLY A 27 0.43 2.73 7.37
N ALA A 28 1.02 2.90 6.19
CA ALA A 28 2.47 2.98 5.95
C ALA A 28 3.22 4.06 6.77
N THR A 29 2.54 5.16 7.11
CA THR A 29 3.12 6.28 7.89
C THR A 29 2.95 6.12 9.41
N GLY A 30 2.16 5.13 9.85
CA GLY A 30 1.97 4.80 11.26
C GLY A 30 3.22 4.19 11.90
N SER A 31 3.17 3.95 13.22
CA SER A 31 4.28 3.32 13.95
C SER A 31 4.58 1.91 13.40
N ILE A 32 3.54 1.07 13.29
CA ILE A 32 3.68 -0.30 12.77
C ILE A 32 4.09 -0.27 11.29
N GLY A 33 3.48 0.59 10.48
CA GLY A 33 3.82 0.73 9.06
C GLY A 33 5.30 1.08 8.83
N ARG A 34 5.85 2.01 9.61
CA ARG A 34 7.29 2.32 9.57
C ARG A 34 8.16 1.13 9.93
N GLN A 35 7.81 0.39 10.98
CA GLN A 35 8.55 -0.83 11.37
C GLN A 35 8.51 -1.91 10.29
N VAL A 36 7.39 -2.03 9.57
CA VAL A 36 7.25 -2.94 8.42
C VAL A 36 8.15 -2.48 7.26
N CYS A 37 8.19 -1.18 6.96
CA CYS A 37 9.13 -0.65 5.96
C CYS A 37 10.58 -1.00 6.33
N ASP A 38 10.97 -0.78 7.59
CA ASP A 38 12.31 -1.08 8.06
C ASP A 38 12.63 -2.60 7.97
N LEU A 39 11.62 -3.46 8.19
CA LEU A 39 11.75 -4.91 8.02
C LEU A 39 11.97 -5.29 6.55
N VAL A 40 11.22 -4.68 5.63
CA VAL A 40 11.36 -4.91 4.18
C VAL A 40 12.75 -4.47 3.70
N GLU A 41 13.24 -3.32 4.15
CA GLU A 41 14.57 -2.82 3.83
C GLU A 41 15.69 -3.76 4.32
N ARG A 42 15.49 -4.44 5.46
CA ARG A 42 16.45 -5.44 5.99
C ARG A 42 16.37 -6.81 5.34
N HIS A 43 15.26 -7.14 4.66
CA HIS A 43 15.01 -8.44 4.06
C HIS A 43 14.45 -8.35 2.63
N PRO A 44 15.12 -7.64 1.71
CA PRO A 44 14.63 -7.41 0.34
C PRO A 44 14.57 -8.68 -0.51
N ASP A 45 15.28 -9.73 -0.12
CA ASP A 45 15.22 -11.06 -0.72
C ASP A 45 13.91 -11.80 -0.39
N ARG A 46 13.22 -11.39 0.68
CA ARG A 46 12.01 -12.05 1.19
C ARG A 46 10.76 -11.22 1.00
N PHE A 47 10.86 -9.90 1.07
CA PHE A 47 9.73 -9.00 0.99
C PHE A 47 10.00 -7.80 0.09
N THR A 48 8.97 -7.33 -0.58
CA THR A 48 8.96 -6.03 -1.26
C THR A 48 7.62 -5.35 -1.03
N LEU A 49 7.57 -4.02 -1.12
CA LEU A 49 6.33 -3.26 -1.05
C LEU A 49 5.77 -3.08 -2.46
N HIS A 50 4.51 -3.44 -2.66
CA HIS A 50 3.77 -3.24 -3.91
C HIS A 50 2.70 -2.16 -3.77
N VAL A 51 2.04 -2.07 -2.61
CA VAL A 51 1.07 -1.01 -2.29
C VAL A 51 1.38 -0.39 -0.94
N LEU A 52 1.30 0.93 -0.87
CA LEU A 52 1.46 1.75 0.33
C LEU A 52 0.23 2.63 0.49
N VAL A 53 -0.47 2.49 1.61
CA VAL A 53 -1.63 3.34 1.92
C VAL A 53 -1.35 4.15 3.19
N ALA A 54 -1.65 5.44 3.15
CA ALA A 54 -1.67 6.30 4.34
C ALA A 54 -3.02 7.01 4.46
N GLY A 55 -3.27 7.65 5.61
CA GLY A 55 -4.47 8.47 5.83
C GLY A 55 -4.45 9.74 4.97
N SER A 56 -4.15 10.88 5.59
CA SER A 56 -4.17 12.21 4.95
C SER A 56 -2.79 12.85 4.75
N ASP A 57 -1.73 12.31 5.38
CA ASP A 57 -0.39 12.88 5.32
C ASP A 57 0.36 12.48 4.04
N ALA A 58 0.10 13.26 2.98
CA ALA A 58 0.72 13.08 1.67
C ALA A 58 2.24 13.18 1.71
N ALA A 59 2.80 14.10 2.50
CA ALA A 59 4.23 14.35 2.56
C ALA A 59 4.97 13.18 3.21
N ALA A 60 4.43 12.62 4.30
CA ALA A 60 4.98 11.44 4.93
C ALA A 60 4.89 10.21 4.02
N LEU A 61 3.77 10.04 3.30
CA LEU A 61 3.63 8.94 2.34
C LEU A 61 4.62 9.06 1.19
N GLU A 62 4.80 10.26 0.63
CA GLU A 62 5.77 10.51 -0.43
C GLU A 62 7.20 10.19 0.02
N ALA A 63 7.55 10.52 1.27
CA ALA A 63 8.85 10.16 1.83
C ALA A 63 9.08 8.64 1.89
N VAL A 64 8.05 7.87 2.23
CA VAL A 64 8.12 6.39 2.20
C VAL A 64 8.19 5.90 0.75
N ALA A 65 7.36 6.42 -0.15
CA ALA A 65 7.30 6.02 -1.55
C ALA A 65 8.63 6.27 -2.30
N ARG A 66 9.37 7.33 -1.96
CA ARG A 66 10.71 7.57 -2.53
C ARG A 66 11.72 6.47 -2.19
N ARG A 67 11.57 5.77 -1.07
CA ARG A 67 12.42 4.63 -0.69
C ARG A 67 12.00 3.33 -1.39
N HIS A 68 10.74 3.26 -1.84
CA HIS A 68 10.14 2.09 -2.47
C HIS A 68 9.48 2.49 -3.79
N PRO A 69 10.27 2.86 -4.82
CA PRO A 69 9.76 3.53 -6.01
C PRO A 69 8.82 2.66 -6.87
N GLU A 70 8.91 1.34 -6.72
CA GLU A 70 8.05 0.35 -7.40
C GLU A 70 6.68 0.19 -6.73
N ALA A 71 6.45 0.79 -5.55
CA ALA A 71 5.19 0.67 -4.83
C ALA A 71 4.19 1.75 -5.26
N HIS A 72 2.93 1.35 -5.41
CA HIS A 72 1.81 2.27 -5.61
C HIS A 72 1.44 2.94 -4.29
N ALA A 73 1.41 4.28 -4.26
CA ALA A 73 1.15 5.06 -3.04
C ALA A 73 -0.22 5.73 -3.10
N LEU A 74 -1.10 5.39 -2.17
CA LEU A 74 -2.50 5.84 -2.11
C LEU A 74 -2.79 6.56 -0.79
N LEU A 75 -3.61 7.61 -0.85
CA LEU A 75 -4.15 8.29 0.34
C LEU A 75 -5.62 7.92 0.53
N ALA A 76 -5.96 7.43 1.71
CA ALA A 76 -7.34 7.15 2.10
C ALA A 76 -8.15 8.43 2.28
N HIS A 77 -7.51 9.48 2.81
CA HIS A 77 -8.18 10.74 3.22
C HIS A 77 -7.53 11.94 2.54
N ALA A 78 -7.39 11.90 1.21
CA ALA A 78 -6.86 13.02 0.45
C ALA A 78 -7.81 14.23 0.48
N ALA A 79 -7.25 15.43 0.70
CA ALA A 79 -8.03 16.65 0.75
C ALA A 79 -8.79 16.89 -0.58
N GLY A 80 -10.12 17.01 -0.49
CA GLY A 80 -10.99 17.23 -1.66
C GLY A 80 -11.27 15.99 -2.51
N ALA A 81 -10.79 14.81 -2.11
CA ALA A 81 -11.15 13.55 -2.77
C ALA A 81 -12.53 13.04 -2.30
N ASP A 82 -13.22 12.32 -3.19
CA ASP A 82 -14.41 11.55 -2.83
C ASP A 82 -13.98 10.33 -1.99
N PRO A 83 -14.43 10.21 -0.73
CA PRO A 83 -14.04 9.11 0.15
C PRO A 83 -14.48 7.73 -0.37
N ILE A 84 -15.59 7.64 -1.10
CA ILE A 84 -16.05 6.37 -1.69
C ILE A 84 -15.10 5.95 -2.79
N ARG A 85 -14.67 6.90 -3.63
CA ARG A 85 -13.72 6.64 -4.71
C ARG A 85 -12.34 6.27 -4.17
N ALA A 86 -11.88 6.97 -3.12
CA ALA A 86 -10.61 6.67 -2.47
C ALA A 86 -10.61 5.27 -1.83
N GLY A 87 -11.68 4.90 -1.13
CA GLY A 87 -11.85 3.56 -0.57
C GLY A 87 -11.82 2.47 -1.64
N ARG A 88 -12.58 2.65 -2.73
CA ARG A 88 -12.58 1.72 -3.87
C ARG A 88 -11.20 1.54 -4.50
N ALA A 89 -10.43 2.61 -4.64
CA ALA A 89 -9.07 2.53 -5.17
C ALA A 89 -8.14 1.74 -4.23
N ILE A 90 -8.35 1.82 -2.91
CA ILE A 90 -7.60 1.02 -1.93
C ILE A 90 -8.01 -0.45 -2.03
N ASP A 91 -9.31 -0.74 -2.09
CA ASP A 91 -9.83 -2.11 -2.23
C ASP A 91 -9.25 -2.77 -3.51
N GLU A 92 -9.31 -2.07 -4.65
CA GLU A 92 -8.72 -2.55 -5.91
C GLU A 92 -7.21 -2.80 -5.81
N ALA A 93 -6.49 -1.98 -5.05
CA ALA A 93 -5.05 -2.12 -4.87
C ALA A 93 -4.66 -3.27 -3.95
N VAL A 94 -5.41 -3.51 -2.86
CA VAL A 94 -5.12 -4.64 -1.95
C VAL A 94 -5.49 -5.98 -2.57
N SER A 95 -6.49 -6.01 -3.47
CA SER A 95 -6.89 -7.20 -4.22
C SER A 95 -6.08 -7.40 -5.52
N ASP A 96 -5.04 -6.59 -5.78
CA ASP A 96 -4.21 -6.76 -6.98
C ASP A 96 -3.59 -8.17 -7.01
N PRO A 97 -3.61 -8.89 -8.15
CA PRO A 97 -3.03 -10.23 -8.28
C PRO A 97 -1.52 -10.32 -7.97
N GLU A 98 -0.79 -9.21 -7.98
CA GLU A 98 0.60 -9.12 -7.56
C GLU A 98 0.78 -9.01 -6.04
N VAL A 99 -0.27 -8.80 -5.24
CA VAL A 99 -0.19 -8.76 -3.77
C VAL A 99 -0.22 -10.17 -3.19
N ASP A 100 0.86 -10.55 -2.50
CA ASP A 100 0.97 -11.85 -1.80
C ASP A 100 0.56 -11.79 -0.32
N LEU A 101 0.55 -10.59 0.27
CA LEU A 101 0.20 -10.37 1.67
C LEU A 101 -0.31 -8.95 1.89
N VAL A 102 -1.44 -8.83 2.60
CA VAL A 102 -1.92 -7.56 3.12
C VAL A 102 -1.49 -7.42 4.58
N VAL A 103 -0.82 -6.31 4.90
CA VAL A 103 -0.45 -5.92 6.25
C VAL A 103 -1.34 -4.77 6.69
N VAL A 104 -2.24 -5.05 7.63
CA VAL A 104 -3.19 -4.07 8.17
C VAL A 104 -2.57 -3.38 9.40
N ALA A 105 -1.97 -2.21 9.17
CA ALA A 105 -1.40 -1.34 10.20
C ALA A 105 -2.18 -0.02 10.35
N ALA A 106 -3.40 0.04 9.78
CA ALA A 106 -4.38 1.09 10.01
C ALA A 106 -5.18 0.82 11.29
N ALA A 107 -5.72 1.87 11.91
CA ALA A 107 -6.52 1.76 13.13
C ALA A 107 -7.99 2.14 12.85
N GLY A 108 -8.90 1.57 13.65
CA GLY A 108 -10.33 1.92 13.62
C GLY A 108 -11.08 1.34 12.42
N SER A 109 -12.22 1.96 12.08
CA SER A 109 -13.12 1.51 11.01
C SER A 109 -12.49 1.53 9.63
N ASP A 110 -11.47 2.38 9.41
CA ASP A 110 -10.78 2.52 8.12
C ASP A 110 -10.07 1.25 7.68
N ALA A 111 -9.80 0.33 8.61
CA ALA A 111 -9.19 -0.96 8.31
C ALA A 111 -10.21 -2.02 7.84
N LEU A 112 -11.51 -1.84 8.09
CA LEU A 112 -12.50 -2.90 7.93
C LEU A 112 -12.74 -3.26 6.47
N ALA A 113 -13.07 -2.28 5.64
CA ALA A 113 -13.34 -2.49 4.21
C ALA A 113 -12.17 -3.19 3.49
N PRO A 114 -10.92 -2.70 3.57
CA PRO A 114 -9.81 -3.35 2.86
C PRO A 114 -9.38 -4.69 3.47
N THR A 115 -9.81 -5.01 4.70
CA THR A 115 -9.61 -6.36 5.26
C THR A 115 -10.59 -7.39 4.68
N LEU A 116 -11.74 -6.94 4.16
CA LEU A 116 -12.82 -7.78 3.63
C LEU A 116 -12.84 -7.88 2.09
N ALA A 117 -11.91 -7.20 1.41
CA ALA A 117 -11.80 -7.14 -0.04
C ALA A 117 -11.06 -8.37 -0.63
#